data_AF-A0A1H0Y2B2-F1
#
_entry.id   AF-A0A1H0Y2B2-F1
#
_cell.length_a   1.000
_cell.length_b   1.000
_cell.length_c   1.000
_cell.angle_alpha   90.00
_cell.angle_beta   90.00
_cell.angle_gamma   90.00
#
_symmetry.space_group_name_H-M   'P 1'
#
loop_
_entity.id
_entity.type
_entity.pdbx_description
1 polymer ?
#
loop_
_entity_poly.entity_id
_entity_poly.type
_entity_poly.pdbx_seq_one_letter_code
_entity_poly.pdbx_strand_id
1 'polypeptide(L)'
;MICLRKYMESDKPTIEEQITAVLIDIEQKGFSAIQPFSIGDVELRMKHFAQNNGIALACEQLYMSAKQLQHCMRASKGAKGLVVSAEELVRFPKSRFKMDLYYDGECFIYTDEVSKFIIHPNYKMKVNREQVKLVNFITATRVKDPMEFTLPKYKKVK
;
A
#
# COMPACT_ATOMS: atom_id res chain seq x y z
N MET A 1 -5.30 -18.25 46.95
CA MET A 1 -4.89 -18.58 45.56
C MET A 1 -5.88 -17.94 44.62
N ILE A 2 -5.51 -16.83 43.97
CA ILE A 2 -6.32 -16.24 42.89
C ILE A 2 -5.37 -16.10 41.70
N CYS A 3 -5.56 -16.95 40.69
CA CYS A 3 -4.85 -16.90 39.42
C CYS A 3 -5.31 -15.66 38.64
N LEU A 4 -4.56 -14.57 38.73
CA LEU A 4 -4.66 -13.45 37.79
C LEU A 4 -3.79 -13.77 36.55
N ARG A 5 -4.33 -14.59 35.64
CA ARG A 5 -3.88 -14.63 34.24
C ARG A 5 -5.03 -14.13 33.37
N LYS A 6 -5.26 -12.82 33.38
CA LYS A 6 -5.94 -12.14 32.27
C LYS A 6 -4.89 -11.96 31.17
N TYR A 7 -5.11 -12.68 30.09
CA TYR A 7 -4.36 -12.66 28.85
C TYR A 7 -4.10 -11.23 28.36
N MET A 8 -2.82 -10.87 28.20
CA MET A 8 -2.37 -9.72 27.42
C MET A 8 -2.43 -10.09 25.94
N GLU A 9 -3.61 -10.01 25.34
CA GLU A 9 -3.79 -10.05 23.88
C GLU A 9 -3.91 -8.62 23.34
N SER A 10 -2.82 -7.82 23.33
CA SER A 10 -2.81 -6.57 22.54
C SER A 10 -1.41 -5.97 22.23
N ASP A 11 -0.34 -6.75 22.12
CA ASP A 11 1.02 -6.15 21.93
C ASP A 11 1.45 -5.98 20.47
N LYS A 12 0.58 -6.23 19.48
CA LYS A 12 0.92 -5.96 18.07
C LYS A 12 0.35 -4.60 17.63
N PRO A 13 1.19 -3.67 17.15
CA PRO A 13 0.71 -2.40 16.64
C PRO A 13 -0.22 -2.61 15.46
N THR A 14 -1.29 -1.83 15.41
CA THR A 14 -2.18 -1.74 14.25
C THR A 14 -1.41 -1.33 13.00
N ILE A 15 -2.00 -1.57 11.82
CA ILE A 15 -1.37 -1.20 10.55
C ILE A 15 -1.20 0.31 10.47
N GLU A 16 -2.19 1.07 10.94
CA GLU A 16 -2.16 2.53 10.99
C GLU A 16 -1.06 3.04 11.90
N GLU A 17 -0.87 2.43 13.08
CA GLU A 17 0.25 2.77 13.99
C GLU A 17 1.60 2.47 13.34
N GLN A 18 1.73 1.37 12.61
CA GLN A 18 2.96 1.05 11.89
C GLN A 18 3.27 2.07 10.78
N ILE A 19 2.28 2.45 9.97
CA ILE A 19 2.45 3.48 8.94
C ILE A 19 2.82 4.82 9.60
N THR A 20 2.11 5.19 10.67
CA THR A 20 2.35 6.43 11.42
C THR A 20 3.77 6.46 11.99
N ALA A 21 4.23 5.39 12.63
CA ALA A 21 5.59 5.29 13.17
C ALA A 21 6.66 5.46 12.09
N VAL A 22 6.45 4.86 10.92
CA VAL A 22 7.37 5.04 9.78
C VAL A 22 7.41 6.47 9.29
N LEU A 23 6.26 7.13 9.17
CA LEU A 23 6.17 8.52 8.72
C LEU A 23 6.86 9.47 9.71
N ILE A 24 6.64 9.28 11.01
CA ILE A 24 7.32 10.04 12.08
C ILE A 24 8.83 9.84 12.02
N ASP A 25 9.31 8.59 11.89
CA ASP A 25 10.73 8.29 11.74
C ASP A 25 11.34 9.01 10.53
N ILE A 26 10.66 8.97 9.38
CA ILE A 26 11.13 9.63 8.15
C ILE A 26 11.18 11.15 8.33
N GLU A 27 10.17 11.75 8.95
CA GLU A 27 10.12 13.19 9.21
C GLU A 27 11.23 13.63 10.17
N GLN A 28 11.45 12.90 11.26
CA GLN A 28 12.42 13.28 12.30
C GLN A 28 13.86 12.91 11.95
N LYS A 29 14.09 11.77 11.29
CA LYS A 29 15.43 11.17 11.09
C LYS A 29 15.82 11.07 9.62
N GLY A 30 14.90 11.30 8.69
CA GLY A 30 15.12 11.10 7.25
C GLY A 30 15.05 9.64 6.78
N PHE A 31 14.88 8.68 7.69
CA PHE A 31 14.74 7.25 7.39
C PHE A 31 13.98 6.53 8.51
N SER A 32 13.41 5.35 8.22
CA SER A 32 12.88 4.43 9.23
C SER A 32 13.52 3.05 9.08
N ALA A 33 13.82 2.41 10.21
CA ALA A 33 14.35 1.04 10.28
C ALA A 33 13.26 -0.04 10.37
N ILE A 34 11.98 0.37 10.44
CA ILE A 34 10.83 -0.54 10.48
C ILE A 34 10.84 -1.38 9.20
N GLN A 35 10.83 -2.70 9.37
CA GLN A 35 10.84 -3.66 8.27
C GLN A 35 9.54 -3.58 7.46
N PRO A 36 9.54 -4.02 6.18
CA PRO A 36 8.31 -4.10 5.41
C PRO A 36 7.25 -4.94 6.13
N PHE A 37 6.00 -4.46 6.10
CA PHE A 37 4.88 -5.10 6.78
C PHE A 37 3.69 -5.22 5.82
N SER A 38 2.79 -6.16 6.13
CA SER A 38 1.54 -6.30 5.39
C SER A 38 0.52 -5.28 5.88
N ILE A 39 -0.24 -4.70 4.95
CA ILE A 39 -1.36 -3.82 5.24
C ILE A 39 -2.72 -4.53 5.08
N GLY A 40 -2.71 -5.86 5.08
CA GLY A 40 -3.88 -6.71 4.90
C GLY A 40 -3.92 -7.44 3.56
N ASP A 41 -4.99 -8.21 3.37
CA ASP A 41 -5.14 -9.12 2.24
C ASP A 41 -5.56 -8.40 0.95
N VAL A 42 -5.19 -8.97 -0.18
CA VAL A 42 -5.69 -8.59 -1.50
C VAL A 42 -7.22 -8.72 -1.50
N GLU A 43 -7.91 -7.69 -1.99
CA GLU A 43 -9.38 -7.73 -2.11
C GLU A 43 -9.85 -8.85 -3.04
N LEU A 44 -11.01 -9.43 -2.72
CA LEU A 44 -11.59 -10.53 -3.50
C LEU A 44 -11.81 -10.15 -4.97
N ARG A 45 -12.26 -8.91 -5.25
CA ARG A 45 -12.41 -8.38 -6.63
C ARG A 45 -11.08 -8.38 -7.40
N MET A 46 -9.98 -8.01 -6.75
CA MET A 46 -8.64 -8.04 -7.33
C MET A 46 -8.19 -9.49 -7.58
N LYS A 47 -8.41 -10.38 -6.61
CA LYS A 47 -8.05 -11.80 -6.72
C LYS A 47 -8.81 -12.49 -7.86
N HIS A 48 -10.12 -12.30 -7.94
CA HIS A 48 -10.95 -12.86 -9.02
C HIS A 48 -10.56 -12.30 -10.38
N PHE A 49 -10.35 -10.99 -10.49
CA PHE A 49 -9.90 -10.40 -11.74
C PHE A 49 -8.54 -10.97 -12.18
N ALA A 50 -7.59 -11.09 -11.25
CA ALA A 50 -6.29 -11.66 -11.53
C ALA A 50 -6.40 -13.11 -12.04
N GLN A 51 -7.17 -13.95 -11.37
CA GLN A 51 -7.42 -15.33 -11.77
C GLN A 51 -8.06 -15.44 -13.15
N ASN A 52 -9.12 -14.67 -13.41
CA ASN A 52 -9.86 -14.70 -14.68
C ASN A 52 -9.04 -14.20 -15.87
N ASN A 53 -7.98 -13.42 -15.62
CA ASN A 53 -7.12 -12.83 -16.66
C ASN A 53 -5.71 -13.45 -16.68
N GLY A 54 -5.47 -14.55 -15.96
CA GLY A 54 -4.16 -15.22 -15.94
C GLY A 54 -3.03 -14.40 -15.31
N ILE A 55 -3.35 -13.44 -14.44
CA ILE A 55 -2.38 -12.59 -13.75
C ILE A 55 -1.94 -13.30 -12.47
N ALA A 56 -0.65 -13.62 -12.36
CA ALA A 56 -0.08 -14.18 -11.15
C ALA A 56 0.05 -13.11 -10.06
N LEU A 57 -0.49 -13.36 -8.87
CA LEU A 57 -0.21 -12.57 -7.67
C LEU A 57 0.81 -13.31 -6.82
N ALA A 58 1.81 -12.59 -6.30
CA ALA A 58 2.91 -13.22 -5.56
C ALA A 58 2.47 -13.87 -4.26
N CYS A 59 1.49 -13.26 -3.61
CA CYS A 59 0.90 -13.71 -2.37
C CYS A 59 -0.51 -13.13 -2.24
N GLU A 60 -1.23 -13.51 -1.18
CA GLU A 60 -2.58 -13.02 -0.89
C GLU A 60 -2.58 -11.70 -0.11
N GLN A 61 -1.40 -11.11 0.14
CA GLN A 61 -1.23 -9.94 1.00
C GLN A 61 -0.67 -8.75 0.24
N LEU A 62 -1.03 -7.56 0.69
CA LEU A 62 -0.47 -6.29 0.23
C LEU A 62 0.63 -5.85 1.21
N TYR A 63 1.76 -5.38 0.68
CA TYR A 63 2.93 -4.98 1.47
C TYR A 63 3.36 -3.54 1.22
N MET A 64 3.81 -2.90 2.30
CA MET A 64 4.37 -1.55 2.29
C MET A 64 5.75 -1.55 2.97
N SER A 65 6.59 -0.56 2.64
CA SER A 65 7.92 -0.40 3.24
C SER A 65 8.24 1.08 3.50
N ALA A 66 9.13 1.33 4.47
CA ALA A 66 9.61 2.67 4.78
C ALA A 66 10.20 3.40 3.58
N LYS A 67 10.96 2.70 2.74
CA LYS A 67 11.52 3.26 1.52
C LYS A 67 10.43 3.84 0.61
N GLN A 68 9.26 3.20 0.51
CA GLN A 68 8.16 3.72 -0.32
C GLN A 68 7.43 4.89 0.30
N LEU A 69 7.16 4.82 1.59
CA LEU A 69 6.58 5.96 2.31
C LEU A 69 7.48 7.19 2.15
N GLN A 70 8.80 7.01 2.23
CA GLN A 70 9.77 8.06 1.93
C GLN A 70 9.72 8.51 0.46
N HIS A 71 9.58 7.60 -0.50
CA HIS A 71 9.40 7.95 -1.93
C HIS A 71 8.11 8.73 -2.21
N CYS A 72 7.06 8.51 -1.43
CA CYS A 72 5.80 9.26 -1.54
C CYS A 72 5.96 10.70 -1.05
N MET A 73 6.82 10.93 -0.06
CA MET A 73 7.07 12.23 0.57
C MET A 73 8.19 13.07 -0.07
N ARG A 74 8.86 12.58 -1.13
CA ARG A 74 10.02 13.30 -1.71
C ARG A 74 9.65 14.71 -2.18
N ALA A 75 10.53 15.68 -1.88
CA ALA A 75 10.39 17.08 -2.31
C ALA A 75 10.19 17.24 -3.83
N SER A 76 10.78 16.36 -4.65
CA SER A 76 10.59 16.38 -6.11
C SER A 76 9.17 15.97 -6.57
N LYS A 77 8.43 15.21 -5.75
CA LYS A 77 6.98 15.00 -5.93
C LYS A 77 6.19 16.17 -5.36
N GLY A 78 6.63 16.74 -4.24
CA GLY A 78 6.03 17.93 -3.61
C GLY A 78 5.98 19.11 -4.56
N ALA A 79 7.10 19.41 -5.22
CA ALA A 79 7.22 20.47 -6.23
C ALA A 79 6.30 20.26 -7.45
N LYS A 80 5.78 19.05 -7.67
CA LYS A 80 4.87 18.71 -8.76
C LYS A 80 3.42 18.53 -8.28
N GLY A 81 3.12 18.78 -7.00
CA GLY A 81 1.81 18.57 -6.40
C GLY A 81 1.38 17.10 -6.35
N LEU A 82 2.32 16.15 -6.36
CA LEU A 82 2.04 14.71 -6.49
C LEU A 82 2.04 13.93 -5.17
N VAL A 83 2.22 14.63 -4.06
CA VAL A 83 2.34 14.00 -2.74
C VAL A 83 0.96 13.66 -2.21
N VAL A 84 0.80 12.40 -1.83
CA VAL A 84 -0.32 11.93 -1.01
C VAL A 84 0.01 12.25 0.44
N SER A 85 -0.96 12.77 1.19
CA SER A 85 -0.71 13.23 2.57
C SER A 85 -0.45 12.04 3.51
N ALA A 86 0.14 12.33 4.67
CA ALA A 86 0.35 11.33 5.72
C ALA A 86 -0.97 10.69 6.15
N GLU A 87 -2.02 11.50 6.31
CA GLU A 87 -3.35 11.05 6.70
C GLU A 87 -3.95 10.09 5.67
N GLU A 88 -3.78 10.37 4.38
CA GLU A 88 -4.25 9.49 3.31
C GLU A 88 -3.48 8.16 3.27
N LEU A 89 -2.16 8.19 3.47
CA LEU A 89 -1.34 6.98 3.56
C LEU A 89 -1.77 6.11 4.75
N VAL A 90 -2.05 6.72 5.90
CA VAL A 90 -2.53 6.03 7.11
C VAL A 90 -3.94 5.47 6.92
N ARG A 91 -4.83 6.18 6.22
CA ARG A 91 -6.22 5.74 5.98
C ARG A 91 -6.35 4.66 4.91
N PHE A 92 -5.40 4.59 3.97
CA PHE A 92 -5.44 3.70 2.82
C PHE A 92 -5.83 2.24 3.12
N PRO A 93 -5.25 1.56 4.13
CA PRO A 93 -5.59 0.16 4.44
C PRO A 93 -7.09 -0.09 4.63
N LYS A 94 -7.82 0.90 5.17
CA LYS A 94 -9.27 0.86 5.39
C LYS A 94 -10.06 1.50 4.26
N SER A 95 -9.59 2.60 3.67
CA SER A 95 -10.35 3.33 2.65
C SER A 95 -10.40 2.60 1.31
N ARG A 96 -9.38 1.78 0.98
CA ARG A 96 -9.27 1.07 -0.31
C ARG A 96 -10.50 0.24 -0.70
N PHE A 97 -11.21 -0.32 0.27
CA PHE A 97 -12.43 -1.10 0.04
C PHE A 97 -13.58 -0.27 -0.53
N LYS A 98 -13.52 1.06 -0.39
CA LYS A 98 -14.50 2.01 -0.94
C LYS A 98 -13.98 2.75 -2.18
N MET A 99 -12.74 2.49 -2.58
CA MET A 99 -12.12 3.10 -3.76
C MET A 99 -12.50 2.31 -5.01
N ASP A 100 -12.48 2.99 -6.14
CA ASP A 100 -12.49 2.32 -7.43
C ASP A 100 -11.18 1.55 -7.62
N LEU A 101 -11.27 0.40 -8.29
CA LEU A 101 -10.12 -0.43 -8.63
C LEU A 101 -10.02 -0.57 -10.14
N TYR A 102 -8.85 -0.29 -10.69
CA TYR A 102 -8.53 -0.45 -12.11
C TYR A 102 -7.33 -1.36 -12.30
N TYR A 103 -7.21 -1.93 -13.50
CA TYR A 103 -6.02 -2.63 -13.98
C TYR A 103 -5.55 -1.99 -15.28
N ASP A 104 -4.29 -1.60 -15.38
CA ASP A 104 -3.75 -0.88 -16.54
C ASP A 104 -2.99 -1.76 -17.56
N GLY A 105 -2.97 -3.08 -17.33
CA GLY A 105 -2.17 -4.05 -18.08
C GLY A 105 -0.93 -4.52 -17.33
N GLU A 106 -0.51 -3.81 -16.28
CA GLU A 106 0.67 -4.15 -15.48
C GLU A 106 0.36 -4.14 -13.98
N CYS A 107 -0.31 -3.08 -13.51
CA CYS A 107 -0.57 -2.79 -12.11
C CYS A 107 -2.07 -2.71 -11.81
N PHE A 108 -2.41 -3.00 -10.55
CA PHE A 108 -3.73 -2.68 -10.00
C PHE A 108 -3.69 -1.30 -9.34
N ILE A 109 -4.74 -0.51 -9.50
CA ILE A 109 -4.76 0.89 -9.06
C ILE A 109 -6.05 1.15 -8.31
N TYR A 110 -5.93 1.42 -7.00
CA TYR A 110 -7.02 1.95 -6.20
C TYR A 110 -7.05 3.47 -6.33
N THR A 111 -8.22 4.06 -6.54
CA THR A 111 -8.37 5.52 -6.62
C THR A 111 -9.71 6.01 -6.08
N ASP A 112 -9.69 7.22 -5.50
CA ASP A 112 -10.86 8.01 -5.10
C ASP A 112 -10.96 9.28 -5.95
N GLU A 113 -10.40 9.24 -7.17
CA GLU A 113 -10.27 10.35 -8.13
C GLU A 113 -9.35 11.50 -7.69
N VAL A 114 -8.89 11.50 -6.44
CA VAL A 114 -7.97 12.50 -5.87
C VAL A 114 -6.57 11.90 -5.71
N SER A 115 -6.51 10.71 -5.16
CA SER A 115 -5.30 9.95 -4.89
C SER A 115 -5.36 8.60 -5.59
N LYS A 116 -4.20 8.08 -5.98
CA LYS A 116 -4.09 6.72 -6.51
C LYS A 116 -2.99 5.92 -5.82
N PHE A 117 -3.33 4.68 -5.50
CA PHE A 117 -2.47 3.71 -4.86
C PHE A 117 -2.27 2.55 -5.83
N ILE A 118 -1.03 2.41 -6.29
CA ILE A 118 -0.63 1.48 -7.34
C ILE A 118 -0.01 0.25 -6.68
N ILE A 119 -0.62 -0.89 -6.92
CA ILE A 119 -0.18 -2.22 -6.51
C ILE A 119 0.62 -2.84 -7.66
N HIS A 120 1.90 -3.05 -7.41
CA HIS A 120 2.83 -3.74 -8.28
C HIS A 120 2.83 -5.23 -7.90
N PRO A 121 2.17 -6.12 -8.67
CA PRO A 121 2.22 -7.54 -8.39
C PRO A 121 3.64 -8.08 -8.61
N ASN A 122 4.03 -9.11 -7.85
CA ASN A 122 5.33 -9.79 -8.03
C ASN A 122 6.56 -8.88 -7.89
N TYR A 123 6.47 -7.85 -7.06
CA TYR A 123 7.60 -6.98 -6.80
C TYR A 123 8.65 -7.71 -5.95
N LYS A 124 9.91 -7.68 -6.39
CA LYS A 124 11.06 -8.23 -5.65
C LYS A 124 11.43 -7.31 -4.50
N MET A 125 11.07 -7.68 -3.28
CA MET A 125 11.38 -6.93 -2.07
C MET A 125 12.44 -7.65 -1.24
N LYS A 126 13.45 -6.91 -0.78
CA LYS A 126 14.39 -7.42 0.22
C LYS A 126 13.76 -7.29 1.61
N VAL A 127 13.69 -8.40 2.32
CA VAL A 127 13.31 -8.51 3.73
C VAL A 127 14.55 -8.98 4.48
N ASN A 128 14.86 -8.35 5.62
CA ASN A 128 16.02 -8.72 6.45
C ASN A 128 17.36 -8.73 5.68
N ARG A 129 17.64 -7.66 4.93
CA ARG A 129 18.89 -7.39 4.16
C ARG A 129 19.26 -8.40 3.05
N GLU A 130 18.77 -9.64 3.07
CA GLU A 130 19.23 -10.70 2.15
C GLU A 130 18.08 -11.49 1.50
N GLN A 131 16.92 -11.65 2.15
CA GLN A 131 15.85 -12.47 1.61
C GLN A 131 15.03 -11.69 0.58
N VAL A 132 15.07 -12.10 -0.69
CA VAL A 132 14.20 -11.55 -1.73
C VAL A 132 12.87 -12.30 -1.69
N LYS A 133 11.80 -11.61 -1.32
CA LYS A 133 10.42 -12.10 -1.36
C LYS A 133 9.66 -11.38 -2.47
N LEU A 134 8.90 -12.13 -3.27
CA LEU A 134 7.92 -11.55 -4.18
C LEU A 134 6.69 -11.14 -3.35
N VAL A 135 6.25 -9.89 -3.50
CA VAL A 135 5.09 -9.34 -2.80
C VAL A 135 4.24 -8.50 -3.73
N ASN A 136 2.98 -8.23 -3.34
CA ASN A 136 2.17 -7.20 -3.98
C ASN A 136 2.47 -5.87 -3.31
N PHE A 137 3.19 -5.00 -4.01
CA PHE A 137 3.85 -3.85 -3.40
C PHE A 137 3.16 -2.53 -3.73
N ILE A 138 3.06 -1.65 -2.74
CA ILE A 138 2.22 -0.46 -2.84
C ILE A 138 3.05 0.81 -3.00
N THR A 139 2.62 1.65 -3.94
CA THR A 139 3.11 3.02 -4.12
C THR A 139 1.92 3.98 -4.21
N ALA A 140 2.13 5.27 -3.90
CA ALA A 140 1.06 6.27 -3.94
C ALA A 140 1.47 7.56 -4.67
N THR A 141 0.50 8.19 -5.31
CA THR A 141 0.63 9.50 -5.98
C THR A 141 -0.74 10.17 -6.11
N ARG A 142 -0.78 11.50 -6.25
CA ARG A 142 -2.01 12.21 -6.64
C ARG A 142 -2.44 11.85 -8.06
N VAL A 143 -3.75 11.86 -8.29
CA VAL A 143 -4.35 11.89 -9.64
C VAL A 143 -4.07 13.26 -10.24
N LYS A 144 -3.48 13.29 -11.43
CA LYS A 144 -3.19 14.56 -12.14
C LYS A 144 -4.33 14.99 -13.04
N ASP A 145 -4.94 14.02 -13.70
CA ASP A 145 -6.00 14.19 -14.65
C ASP A 145 -7.13 13.25 -14.24
N PRO A 146 -8.28 13.77 -13.77
CA PRO A 146 -9.44 12.96 -13.41
C PRO A 146 -9.93 12.08 -14.56
N MET A 147 -9.68 12.46 -15.81
CA MET A 147 -10.05 11.68 -17.00
C MET A 147 -9.07 10.54 -17.30
N GLU A 148 -7.98 10.39 -16.55
CA GLU A 148 -7.01 9.33 -16.85
C GLU A 148 -7.66 7.94 -16.85
N PHE A 149 -8.63 7.70 -15.97
CA PHE A 149 -9.32 6.41 -15.83
C PHE A 149 -10.41 6.15 -16.88
N THR A 150 -10.68 7.11 -17.77
CA THR A 150 -11.52 6.88 -18.96
C THR A 150 -10.71 6.35 -20.15
N LEU A 151 -9.37 6.34 -20.05
CA LEU A 151 -8.51 5.87 -21.12
C LEU A 151 -8.64 4.35 -21.32
N PRO A 152 -8.62 3.84 -22.57
CA PRO A 152 -8.86 2.41 -22.86
C PRO A 152 -7.93 1.42 -22.16
N LYS A 153 -6.74 1.86 -21.73
CA LYS A 153 -5.79 1.01 -21.03
C LYS A 153 -6.27 0.63 -19.61
N TYR A 154 -7.11 1.44 -18.99
CA TYR A 154 -7.61 1.17 -17.64
C TYR A 154 -8.89 0.34 -17.70
N LYS A 155 -8.81 -0.88 -17.21
CA LYS A 155 -9.96 -1.79 -17.07
C LYS A 155 -10.47 -1.71 -15.64
N LYS A 156 -11.72 -1.28 -15.45
CA LYS A 156 -12.35 -1.25 -14.12
C LYS A 156 -12.58 -2.68 -13.62
N VAL A 157 -12.13 -2.94 -12.40
CA VAL A 157 -12.29 -4.21 -11.69
C VAL A 157 -13.54 -4.12 -10.83
N LYS A 158 -14.49 -5.03 -11.07
CA LYS A 158 -15.77 -5.12 -10.35
C LYS A 158 -15.68 -6.13 -9.22
#